data_AF-A0A494RFI4-F1
#
_entry.id   AF-A0A494RFI4-F1
#
_cell.length_a   1.000
_cell.length_b   1.000
_cell.length_c   1.000
_cell.angle_alpha   90.00
_cell.angle_beta   90.00
_cell.angle_gamma   90.00
#
_symmetry.space_group_name_H-M   'P 1'
#
loop_
_entity.id
_entity.type
_entity.pdbx_description
1 polymer ?
#
loop_
_entity_poly.entity_id
_entity_poly.type
_entity_poly.pdbx_seq_one_letter_code
_entity_poly.pdbx_strand_id
1 'polypeptide(L)' 'MSDHHVPRPPDDEGDWTLLQSRVDRSFWQWDRYSEPDAPALTRFVILRPPERLDYDDFDEAEAMFEAMDGD' A
#
# COMPACT_ATOMS: atom_id res chain seq x y z
N MET A 1 -2.13 17.80 19.80
CA MET A 1 -2.83 16.55 19.47
C MET A 1 -2.13 16.02 18.24
N SER A 2 -1.27 15.02 18.39
CA SER A 2 -0.61 14.43 17.23
C SER A 2 -1.69 13.67 16.46
N ASP A 3 -2.02 14.14 15.27
CA ASP A 3 -2.86 13.40 14.32
C ASP A 3 -2.04 12.15 13.94
N HIS A 4 -2.20 11.10 14.73
CA HIS A 4 -1.51 9.84 14.49
C HIS A 4 -2.25 9.21 13.31
N HIS A 5 -1.65 9.27 12.12
CA HIS A 5 -2.16 8.55 10.96
C HIS A 5 -2.21 7.06 11.33
N VAL A 6 -3.40 6.58 11.67
CA VAL A 6 -3.62 5.14 11.89
C VAL A 6 -3.76 4.55 10.50
N PRO A 7 -2.81 3.72 10.05
CA PRO A 7 -2.86 3.13 8.72
C PRO A 7 -4.13 2.29 8.64
N ARG A 8 -4.98 2.60 7.66
CA ARG A 8 -6.17 1.80 7.33
C ARG A 8 -6.06 1.37 5.87
N PRO A 9 -6.38 0.10 5.57
CA PRO A 9 -6.45 -0.30 4.18
C PRO A 9 -7.60 0.44 3.50
N PRO A 10 -7.56 0.60 2.17
CA PRO A 10 -8.69 1.08 1.39
C PRO A 10 -9.88 0.11 1.50
N ASP A 11 -11.08 0.60 1.20
CA ASP A 11 -12.32 -0.19 1.18
C ASP A 11 -12.46 -1.10 -0.07
N ASP A 12 -11.39 -1.29 -0.84
CA ASP A 12 -11.45 -2.16 -2.02
C ASP A 12 -11.42 -3.65 -1.64
N GLU A 13 -12.08 -4.46 -2.46
CA GLU A 13 -12.08 -5.91 -2.32
C GLU A 13 -10.67 -6.49 -2.52
N GLY A 14 -10.32 -7.43 -1.65
CA GLY A 14 -9.04 -8.14 -1.65
C GLY A 14 -8.44 -8.20 -0.25
N ASP A 15 -7.35 -8.95 -0.15
CA ASP A 15 -6.59 -9.07 1.07
C ASP A 15 -5.52 -7.97 1.12
N TRP A 16 -5.54 -7.21 2.21
CA TRP A 16 -4.63 -6.08 2.43
C TRP A 16 -3.64 -6.42 3.53
N THR A 17 -2.36 -6.44 3.18
CA THR A 17 -1.27 -6.68 4.13
C THR A 17 -0.45 -5.41 4.30
N LEU A 18 -0.40 -4.85 5.51
CA LEU A 18 0.45 -3.70 5.80
C LEU A 18 1.91 -4.14 5.83
N LEU A 19 2.73 -3.57 4.96
CA LEU A 19 4.17 -3.85 4.89
C LEU A 19 4.96 -2.86 5.74
N GLN A 20 4.71 -1.56 5.57
CA GLN A 20 5.38 -0.50 6.32
C GLN A 20 4.41 0.66 6.63
N SER A 21 4.64 1.38 7.73
CA SER A 21 3.87 2.58 8.07
C SER A 21 4.78 3.70 8.53
N ARG A 22 4.50 4.92 8.07
CA ARG A 22 5.11 6.18 8.50
C ARG A 22 4.00 7.11 9.01
N VAL A 23 4.38 8.31 9.44
CA VAL A 23 3.46 9.30 10.02
C VAL A 23 2.49 9.91 8.98
N ASP A 24 2.91 9.98 7.72
CA ASP A 24 2.19 10.63 6.62
C ASP A 24 1.73 9.65 5.54
N ARG A 25 2.22 8.41 5.57
CA ARG A 25 1.96 7.40 4.53
C ARG A 25 2.04 5.98 5.07
N SER A 26 1.46 5.05 4.32
CA SER A 26 1.49 3.61 4.61
C SER A 26 1.69 2.83 3.32
N PHE A 27 2.44 1.73 3.40
CA PHE A 27 2.76 0.86 2.30
C PHE A 27 2.10 -0.50 2.50
N TRP A 28 1.30 -0.92 1.52
CA TRP A 28 0.47 -2.12 1.58
C TRP A 28 0.75 -3.04 0.40
N GLN A 29 0.61 -4.34 0.63
CA GLN A 29 0.37 -5.33 -0.41
C GLN A 29 -1.14 -5.55 -0.52
N TRP A 30 -1.63 -5.62 -1.76
CA TRP A 30 -3.03 -5.87 -2.09
C TRP A 30 -3.14 -7.09 -2.99
N ASP A 31 -3.64 -8.18 -2.43
CA ASP A 31 -3.83 -9.44 -3.13
C ASP A 31 -5.31 -9.58 -3.53
N ARG A 32 -5.54 -9.76 -4.84
CA ARG A 32 -6.89 -9.98 -5.38
C ARG A 32 -7.02 -11.34 -6.04
N TYR A 33 -8.15 -11.98 -5.84
CA TYR A 33 -8.47 -13.28 -6.41
C TYR A 33 -9.65 -13.14 -7.37
N SER A 34 -9.41 -13.37 -8.66
CA SER A 34 -10.50 -13.34 -9.66
C SER A 34 -11.42 -14.56 -9.52
N GLU A 35 -10.87 -15.70 -9.11
CA GLU A 35 -11.55 -16.97 -8.91
C GLU A 35 -10.88 -17.72 -7.72
N PRO A 36 -11.59 -18.63 -7.02
CA PRO A 36 -11.08 -19.30 -5.80
C PRO A 36 -9.76 -20.05 -5.98
N ASP A 37 -9.50 -20.57 -7.19
CA ASP A 37 -8.31 -21.37 -7.52
C ASP A 37 -7.36 -20.63 -8.49
N ALA A 38 -7.65 -19.37 -8.85
CA ALA A 38 -6.78 -18.57 -9.70
C ALA A 38 -5.59 -18.01 -8.90
N PRO A 39 -4.43 -17.79 -9.54
CA PRO A 39 -3.33 -17.08 -8.91
C PRO A 39 -3.76 -15.68 -8.49
N ALA A 40 -3.33 -15.24 -7.30
CA ALA A 40 -3.59 -13.90 -6.82
C ALA A 40 -2.92 -12.86 -7.73
N LEU A 41 -3.63 -11.79 -8.02
CA LEU A 41 -3.07 -10.57 -8.59
C LEU A 41 -2.63 -9.68 -7.44
N THR A 42 -1.32 -9.66 -7.20
CA THR A 42 -0.69 -8.82 -6.20
C THR A 42 -0.38 -7.43 -6.75
N ARG A 43 -0.67 -6.40 -5.96
CA ARG A 43 -0.21 -5.02 -6.18
C ARG A 43 0.40 -4.44 -4.92
N PHE A 44 1.25 -3.45 -5.11
CA PHE A 44 1.93 -2.74 -4.04
C PHE A 44 1.42 -1.29 -4.02
N VAL A 45 0.85 -0.88 -2.89
CA VAL A 45 0.06 0.35 -2.79
C VAL A 45 0.62 1.25 -1.71
N ILE A 46 1.01 2.46 -2.09
CA ILE A 46 1.39 3.52 -1.16
C ILE A 46 0.18 4.43 -0.98
N LEU A 47 -0.33 4.52 0.24
CA LEU A 47 -1.38 5.46 0.63
C LEU A 47 -0.73 6.63 1.36
N ARG A 48 -0.91 7.83 0.81
CA ARG A 48 -0.47 9.11 1.37
C ARG A 48 -1.59 10.13 1.15
N PRO A 49 -2.64 10.17 2.00
CA PRO A 49 -3.83 10.94 1.72
C PRO A 49 -3.54 12.40 1.33
N PRO A 50 -4.15 12.91 0.24
CA PRO A 50 -5.20 12.29 -0.57
C PRO A 50 -4.69 11.38 -1.71
N GLU A 51 -3.38 11.18 -1.81
CA GLU A 51 -2.73 10.43 -2.89
C GLU A 51 -2.74 8.93 -2.63
N ARG A 52 -2.91 8.17 -3.72
CA ARG A 52 -2.73 6.72 -3.79
C ARG A 52 -1.87 6.41 -5.00
N LEU A 53 -0.83 5.62 -4.80
CA LEU A 53 0.04 5.15 -5.86
C LEU A 53 0.01 3.62 -5.86
N ASP A 54 -0.26 3.03 -7.02
CA ASP A 54 -0.34 1.59 -7.22
C ASP A 54 0.80 1.14 -8.15
N TYR A 55 1.46 0.07 -7.75
CA TYR A 55 2.58 -0.53 -8.48
C TYR A 55 2.33 -2.03 -8.65
N ASP A 56 2.81 -2.58 -9.76
CA ASP A 56 2.77 -4.02 -10.01
C ASP A 56 4.06 -4.73 -9.53
N ASP A 57 5.12 -3.98 -9.23
CA ASP A 57 6.42 -4.47 -8.77
C ASP A 57 6.77 -3.98 -7.36
N PHE A 58 7.34 -4.87 -6.54
CA PHE A 58 7.68 -4.55 -5.15
C PHE A 58 8.86 -3.60 -5.05
N ASP A 59 9.93 -3.85 -5.82
CA ASP A 59 11.18 -3.08 -5.73
C ASP A 59 10.94 -1.64 -6.19
N GLU A 60 10.12 -1.43 -7.24
CA GLU A 60 9.69 -0.11 -7.67
C GLU A 60 8.90 0.62 -6.57
N ALA A 61 7.91 -0.05 -5.97
CA ALA A 61 7.09 0.54 -4.91
C ALA A 61 7.90 0.89 -3.66
N GLU A 62 8.82 0.02 -3.25
CA GLU A 62 9.71 0.25 -2.12
C GLU A 62 10.62 1.45 -2.37
N ALA A 63 11.26 1.52 -3.54
CA ALA A 63 12.10 2.65 -3.93
C ALA A 63 11.33 3.98 -3.89
N MET A 64 10.08 3.98 -4.37
CA MET A 64 9.21 5.15 -4.33
C MET A 64 8.80 5.52 -2.90
N PHE A 65 8.51 4.54 -2.04
CA PHE A 65 8.17 4.77 -0.64
C PHE A 65 9.33 5.36 0.17
N GLU A 66 10.56 4.92 -0.11
CA GLU A 66 11.78 5.43 0.50
C GLU A 66 12.14 6.83 -0.02
N ALA A 67 12.01 7.07 -1.33
CA ALA A 67 12.30 8.38 -1.93
C ALA A 67 11.44 9.51 -1.35
N MET A 68 10.25 9.20 -0.81
CA MET A 68 9.37 10.17 -0.15
C MET A 68 9.84 10.61 1.24
N ASP A 69 10.82 9.93 1.85
CA ASP A 69 11.34 10.28 3.18
C ASP A 69 12.33 11.47 3.13
N GLY A 70 12.73 11.89 1.93
CA GLY A 70 13.77 12.92 1.72
C GLY A 70 13.23 14.33 1.48
N ASP A 71 12.78 15.01 2.54
CA ASP A 71 12.88 16.48 2.69
C ASP A 71 13.02 16.87 4.17
#